data_AF-A0A6V8DLR7-F1
#
_entry.id   AF-A0A6V8DLR7-F1
#
_cell.length_a   1.000
_cell.length_b   1.000
_cell.length_c   1.000
_cell.angle_alpha   90.00
_cell.angle_beta   90.00
_cell.angle_gamma   90.00
#
_symmetry.space_group_name_H-M   'P 1'
#
loop_
_entity.id
_entity.type
_entity.pdbx_description
1 polymer ?
#
loop_
_entity_poly.entity_id
_entity_poly.type
_entity_poly.pdbx_seq_one_letter_code
_entity_poly.pdbx_strand_id
1 'polypeptide(L)'
;MPLSGIVSAENKVIAEEEINTLSILESYSIPVRLAFDRVSNLESYSIEELHNSKEWLVVTSIPISEHEKTYSNPISSKETEILPGSFVWKLEGGEKPIERLSMALEIGEIESFSPLVEREQHERY
;
A
#
# COMPACT_ATOMS: atom_id res chain seq x y z
N MET A 1 -16.24 59.75 -1.37
CA MET A 1 -17.42 58.87 -1.47
C MET A 1 -18.16 59.26 -2.74
N PRO A 2 -18.36 58.33 -3.69
CA PRO A 2 -19.51 57.42 -3.62
C PRO A 2 -19.17 55.93 -3.77
N LEU A 3 -20.10 55.10 -3.32
CA LEU A 3 -20.19 53.64 -3.42
C LEU A 3 -21.16 53.24 -4.55
N SER A 4 -20.79 52.26 -5.38
CA SER A 4 -21.65 51.23 -6.02
C SER A 4 -20.84 50.55 -7.13
N GLY A 5 -20.53 49.25 -7.06
CA GLY A 5 -21.38 48.11 -7.50
C GLY A 5 -20.73 47.57 -8.78
N ILE A 6 -20.40 46.29 -8.99
CA ILE A 6 -21.18 45.04 -8.89
C ILE A 6 -20.18 43.87 -8.90
N VAL A 7 -20.52 42.80 -8.19
CA VAL A 7 -19.78 41.53 -8.12
C VAL A 7 -19.82 40.82 -9.49
N SER A 8 -18.65 40.46 -10.03
CA SER A 8 -18.53 39.39 -11.01
C SER A 8 -17.85 38.22 -10.31
N ALA A 9 -18.65 37.32 -9.78
CA ALA A 9 -18.16 36.03 -9.34
C ALA A 9 -17.80 35.26 -10.61
N GLU A 10 -16.51 35.21 -10.91
CA GLU A 10 -15.95 34.16 -11.73
C GLU A 10 -16.23 32.83 -11.04
N ASN A 11 -17.38 32.24 -11.34
CA ASN A 11 -17.65 30.85 -11.05
C ASN A 11 -16.79 30.03 -12.02
N LYS A 12 -15.48 30.05 -11.78
CA LYS A 12 -14.59 28.99 -12.23
C LYS A 12 -15.09 27.77 -11.49
N VAL A 13 -15.93 27.00 -12.19
CA VAL A 13 -16.25 25.62 -11.84
C VAL A 13 -14.91 25.02 -11.45
N ILE A 14 -14.75 24.81 -10.15
CA ILE A 14 -13.59 24.14 -9.60
C ILE A 14 -13.69 22.78 -10.27
N ALA A 15 -12.79 22.59 -11.24
CA ALA A 15 -12.61 21.34 -11.92
C ALA A 15 -12.59 20.28 -10.82
N GLU A 16 -13.47 19.30 -11.02
CA GLU A 16 -13.49 18.02 -10.32
C GLU A 16 -12.09 17.76 -9.78
N GLU A 17 -11.97 17.72 -8.44
CA GLU A 17 -10.73 17.31 -7.79
C GLU A 17 -10.41 15.93 -8.35
N GLU A 18 -9.60 15.93 -9.41
CA GLU A 18 -8.78 14.84 -9.84
C GLU A 18 -8.01 14.51 -8.57
N ILE A 19 -8.52 13.53 -7.82
CA ILE A 19 -7.79 12.91 -6.73
C ILE A 19 -6.59 12.32 -7.46
N ASN A 20 -5.56 13.14 -7.64
CA ASN A 20 -4.20 12.68 -7.76
C ASN A 20 -3.97 11.94 -6.44
N THR A 21 -4.39 10.67 -6.39
CA THR A 21 -3.87 9.69 -5.47
C THR A 21 -2.40 9.58 -5.86
N LEU A 22 -1.60 10.56 -5.43
CA LEU A 22 -0.15 10.52 -5.57
C LEU A 22 0.26 9.18 -4.98
N SER A 23 0.85 8.32 -5.82
CA SER A 23 1.31 7.02 -5.39
C SER A 23 2.16 7.19 -4.14
N ILE A 24 1.80 6.46 -3.09
CA ILE A 24 2.55 6.46 -1.83
C ILE A 24 3.98 6.01 -2.12
N LEU A 25 4.16 5.01 -2.98
CA LEU A 25 5.49 4.58 -3.41
C LEU A 25 6.28 5.70 -4.09
N GLU A 26 5.65 6.50 -4.95
CA GLU A 26 6.31 7.64 -5.61
C GLU A 26 6.77 8.73 -4.62
N SER A 27 6.07 8.86 -3.49
CA SER A 27 6.48 9.77 -2.40
C SER A 27 7.75 9.30 -1.67
N TYR A 28 8.07 8.01 -1.74
CA TYR A 28 9.27 7.46 -1.11
C TYR A 28 10.55 7.78 -1.88
N SER A 29 11.64 7.89 -1.13
CA SER A 29 12.98 8.04 -1.69
C SER A 29 13.33 6.86 -2.63
N ILE A 30 14.18 7.13 -3.62
CA ILE A 30 14.62 6.13 -4.61
C ILE A 30 15.16 4.85 -3.95
N PRO A 31 16.03 4.90 -2.91
CA PRO A 31 16.53 3.68 -2.27
C PRO A 31 15.42 2.82 -1.64
N VAL A 32 14.39 3.46 -1.07
CA VAL A 32 13.25 2.78 -0.45
C VAL A 32 12.40 2.11 -1.52
N ARG A 33 12.10 2.80 -2.63
CA ARG A 33 11.39 2.19 -3.77
C ARG A 33 12.14 0.98 -4.33
N LEU A 34 13.45 1.10 -4.54
CA LEU A 34 14.29 -0.03 -4.97
C LEU A 34 14.32 -1.17 -3.96
N ALA A 35 14.13 -0.90 -2.66
CA ALA A 35 13.99 -1.95 -1.67
C ALA A 35 12.63 -2.66 -1.81
N PHE A 36 11.54 -1.92 -1.97
CA PHE A 36 10.22 -2.47 -2.25
C PHE A 36 10.21 -3.33 -3.52
N ASP A 37 10.79 -2.86 -4.63
CA ASP A 37 10.92 -3.63 -5.88
C ASP A 37 11.62 -4.98 -5.69
N ARG A 38 12.59 -5.04 -4.76
CA ARG A 38 13.33 -6.26 -4.45
C ARG A 38 12.50 -7.24 -3.62
N VAL A 39 11.80 -6.74 -2.59
CA VAL A 39 11.04 -7.60 -1.67
C VAL A 39 9.66 -7.99 -2.22
N SER A 40 9.11 -7.22 -3.16
CA SER A 40 7.86 -7.58 -3.85
C SER A 40 8.05 -8.66 -4.91
N ASN A 41 9.29 -8.94 -5.32
CA ASN A 41 9.58 -10.02 -6.26
C ASN A 41 9.42 -11.40 -5.60
N LEU A 42 8.22 -11.99 -5.74
CA LEU A 42 7.89 -13.30 -5.18
C LEU A 42 8.78 -14.45 -5.69
N GLU A 43 9.40 -14.32 -6.87
CA GLU A 43 10.33 -15.33 -7.40
C GLU A 43 11.63 -15.41 -6.58
N SER A 44 11.91 -14.40 -5.75
CA SER A 44 13.07 -14.37 -4.85
C SER A 44 12.88 -15.16 -3.54
N TYR A 45 11.73 -15.83 -3.40
CA TYR A 45 11.33 -16.60 -2.22
C TYR A 45 11.03 -18.05 -2.61
N SER A 46 11.34 -18.97 -1.70
CA SER A 46 10.95 -20.37 -1.84
C SER A 46 9.44 -20.55 -1.68
N ILE A 47 8.92 -21.64 -2.25
CA ILE A 47 7.49 -22.00 -2.12
C ILE A 47 7.11 -22.16 -0.64
N GLU A 48 8.01 -22.71 0.18
CA GLU A 48 7.79 -22.92 1.60
C GLU A 48 7.70 -21.60 2.38
N GLU A 49 8.61 -20.65 2.11
CA GLU A 49 8.56 -19.30 2.69
C GLU A 49 7.23 -18.60 2.36
N LEU A 50 6.82 -18.63 1.09
CA LEU A 50 5.57 -18.03 0.64
C LEU A 50 4.33 -18.69 1.26
N HIS A 51 4.34 -20.02 1.38
CA HIS A 51 3.23 -20.78 1.95
C HIS A 51 3.12 -20.58 3.48
N ASN A 52 4.25 -20.44 4.17
CA ASN A 52 4.28 -20.26 5.62
C ASN A 52 4.13 -18.80 6.05
N SER A 53 4.23 -17.84 5.12
CA SER A 53 4.09 -16.41 5.40
C SER A 53 2.68 -16.03 5.82
N LYS A 54 2.53 -15.66 7.10
CA LYS A 54 1.27 -15.19 7.68
C LYS A 54 1.14 -13.67 7.69
N GLU A 55 2.28 -12.98 7.57
CA GLU A 55 2.38 -11.54 7.66
C GLU A 55 2.96 -10.99 6.36
N TRP A 56 2.36 -9.89 5.91
CA TRP A 56 2.65 -9.29 4.61
C TRP A 56 2.81 -7.80 4.79
N LEU A 57 3.92 -7.25 4.32
CA LEU A 57 4.10 -5.81 4.25
C LEU A 57 3.33 -5.31 3.02
N VAL A 58 2.43 -4.35 3.23
CA VAL A 58 1.52 -3.82 2.21
C VAL A 58 1.62 -2.30 2.21
N VAL A 59 1.60 -1.69 1.03
CA VAL A 59 1.49 -0.22 0.85
C VAL A 59 0.11 0.10 0.26
N THR A 60 -0.65 0.98 0.92
CA THR A 60 -2.00 1.35 0.51
C THR A 60 -2.40 2.72 1.04
N SER A 61 -3.24 3.43 0.29
CA SER A 61 -3.89 4.68 0.70
C SER A 61 -5.19 4.46 1.45
N ILE A 62 -5.65 3.21 1.54
CA ILE A 62 -6.86 2.86 2.28
C ILE A 62 -6.59 3.08 3.78
N PRO A 63 -7.50 3.72 4.53
CA PRO A 63 -7.32 3.92 5.95
C PRO A 63 -7.40 2.58 6.70
N ILE A 64 -6.62 2.45 7.78
CA ILE A 64 -6.52 1.20 8.56
C ILE A 64 -7.88 0.66 9.06
N SER A 65 -8.82 1.55 9.36
CA SER A 65 -10.19 1.21 9.79
C SER A 65 -11.02 0.49 8.71
N GLU A 66 -10.56 0.49 7.46
CA GLU A 66 -11.25 -0.10 6.32
C GLU A 66 -10.51 -1.31 5.74
N HIS A 67 -9.34 -1.68 6.27
CA HIS A 67 -8.55 -2.79 5.74
C HIS A 67 -9.33 -4.12 5.70
N GLU A 68 -10.13 -4.44 6.71
CA GLU A 68 -10.98 -5.65 6.73
C GLU A 68 -12.03 -5.70 5.60
N LYS A 69 -12.32 -4.56 4.95
CA LYS A 69 -13.27 -4.48 3.82
C LYS A 69 -12.60 -4.61 2.46
N THR A 70 -11.28 -4.61 2.41
CA THR A 70 -10.51 -4.79 1.17
C THR A 70 -10.70 -6.21 0.64
N TYR A 71 -10.41 -6.42 -0.64
CA TYR A 71 -10.43 -7.74 -1.26
C TYR A 71 -9.56 -8.75 -0.52
N SER A 72 -8.44 -8.29 0.04
CA SER A 72 -7.54 -9.16 0.80
C SER A 72 -8.09 -9.60 2.16
N ASN A 73 -8.99 -8.81 2.76
CA ASN A 73 -9.63 -9.06 4.05
C ASN A 73 -8.64 -9.61 5.11
N PRO A 74 -7.64 -8.82 5.53
CA PRO A 74 -6.70 -9.20 6.58
C PRO A 74 -7.42 -9.37 7.92
N ILE A 75 -7.01 -10.39 8.70
CA ILE A 75 -7.49 -10.63 10.08
C ILE A 75 -7.10 -9.46 10.99
N SER A 76 -5.93 -8.89 10.75
CA SER A 76 -5.43 -7.75 11.48
C SER A 76 -4.51 -6.91 10.62
N SER A 77 -4.49 -5.62 10.90
CA SER A 77 -3.59 -4.67 10.28
C SER A 77 -2.88 -3.83 11.33
N LYS A 78 -1.60 -3.53 11.09
CA LYS A 78 -0.77 -2.70 11.96
C LYS A 78 0.08 -1.75 11.12
N GLU A 79 0.18 -0.49 11.50
CA GLU A 79 1.12 0.46 10.89
C GLU A 79 2.58 0.07 11.19
N THR A 80 3.49 0.34 10.24
CA THR A 80 4.93 0.10 10.44
C THR A 80 5.64 1.26 11.17
N GLU A 81 4.94 2.36 11.43
CA GLU A 81 5.40 3.63 12.06
C GLU A 81 6.47 4.41 11.26
N ILE A 82 7.30 3.73 10.46
CA ILE A 82 8.48 4.31 9.79
C ILE A 82 8.13 4.82 8.38
N LEU A 83 7.27 4.07 7.65
CA LEU A 83 6.97 4.32 6.25
C LEU A 83 5.47 4.69 6.09
N PRO A 84 5.14 5.96 5.78
CA PRO A 84 3.76 6.42 5.69
C PRO A 84 2.92 5.65 4.66
N GLY A 85 1.76 5.14 5.06
CA GLY A 85 0.90 4.34 4.16
C GLY A 85 1.40 2.92 3.95
N SER A 86 2.31 2.43 4.81
CA SER A 86 2.68 1.02 4.87
C SER A 86 2.19 0.34 6.14
N PHE A 87 1.79 -0.92 5.98
CA PHE A 87 1.13 -1.70 7.00
C PHE A 87 1.62 -3.15 6.97
N VAL A 88 1.57 -3.81 8.12
CA VAL A 88 1.67 -5.26 8.24
C VAL A 88 0.28 -5.84 8.27
N TRP A 89 -0.07 -6.60 7.25
CA TRP A 89 -1.32 -7.33 7.14
C TRP A 89 -1.10 -8.78 7.54
N LYS A 90 -1.94 -9.28 8.46
CA LYS A 90 -1.99 -10.68 8.82
C LYS A 90 -3.16 -11.35 8.12
N LEU A 91 -2.89 -12.38 7.33
CA LEU A 91 -3.90 -13.08 6.53
C LEU A 91 -4.15 -14.48 7.10
N GLU A 92 -5.41 -14.92 7.05
CA GLU A 92 -5.75 -16.29 7.44
C GLU A 92 -5.21 -17.28 6.42
N GLY A 93 -4.75 -18.44 6.90
CA GLY A 93 -4.40 -19.57 6.04
C GLY A 93 -5.66 -20.23 5.47
N GLY A 94 -5.70 -20.50 4.17
CA GLY A 94 -6.85 -21.10 3.50
C GLY A 94 -6.89 -20.70 2.03
N GLU A 95 -7.50 -19.55 1.73
CA GLU A 95 -7.28 -18.86 0.44
C GLU A 95 -5.85 -18.37 0.38
N LYS A 96 -5.10 -18.76 -0.67
CA LYS A 96 -3.68 -18.43 -0.78
C LYS A 96 -3.50 -16.91 -0.64
N PRO A 97 -2.83 -16.41 0.40
CA PRO A 97 -2.67 -14.96 0.65
C PRO A 97 -2.21 -14.18 -0.58
N ILE A 98 -1.35 -14.80 -1.39
CA ILE A 98 -0.82 -14.25 -2.64
C ILE A 98 -1.93 -13.99 -3.68
N GLU A 99 -2.92 -14.87 -3.80
CA GLU A 99 -4.00 -14.70 -4.80
C GLU A 99 -4.85 -13.48 -4.43
N ARG A 100 -5.21 -13.35 -3.15
CA ARG A 100 -5.94 -12.20 -2.60
C ARG A 100 -5.17 -10.88 -2.72
N LEU A 101 -3.89 -10.89 -2.35
CA LEU A 101 -3.02 -9.70 -2.46
C LEU A 101 -2.76 -9.29 -3.91
N SER A 102 -2.56 -10.27 -4.81
CA SER A 102 -2.41 -10.00 -6.25
C SER A 102 -3.66 -9.35 -6.83
N MET A 103 -4.84 -9.83 -6.44
CA MET A 103 -6.09 -9.23 -6.90
C MET A 103 -6.28 -7.81 -6.33
N ALA A 104 -5.98 -7.60 -5.05
CA ALA A 104 -6.01 -6.27 -4.43
C ALA A 104 -5.05 -5.28 -5.13
N LEU A 105 -3.89 -5.77 -5.58
CA LEU A 105 -2.94 -4.99 -6.39
C LEU A 105 -3.52 -4.66 -7.76
N GLU A 106 -4.15 -5.64 -8.44
CA GLU A 106 -4.73 -5.47 -9.78
C GLU A 106 -5.88 -4.45 -9.79
N ILE A 107 -6.75 -4.46 -8.77
CA ILE A 107 -7.86 -3.51 -8.64
C ILE A 107 -7.44 -2.16 -8.04
N GLY A 108 -6.17 -2.00 -7.67
CA GLY A 108 -5.60 -0.76 -7.14
C GLY A 108 -5.94 -0.45 -5.68
N GLU A 109 -6.38 -1.44 -4.89
CA GLU A 109 -6.55 -1.26 -3.44
C GLU A 109 -5.20 -1.11 -2.72
N ILE A 110 -4.15 -1.72 -3.27
CA ILE A 110 -2.79 -1.66 -2.75
C ILE A 110 -1.82 -1.30 -3.88
N GLU A 111 -0.67 -0.73 -3.53
CA GLU A 111 0.38 -0.37 -4.49
C GLU A 111 1.54 -1.37 -4.51
N SER A 112 1.75 -2.09 -3.41
CA SER A 112 2.80 -3.10 -3.28
C SER A 112 2.49 -4.06 -2.13
N PHE A 113 2.96 -5.29 -2.26
CA PHE A 113 3.01 -6.24 -1.15
C PHE A 113 4.29 -7.08 -1.19
N SER A 114 4.71 -7.57 -0.03
CA SER A 114 5.83 -8.51 0.12
C SER A 114 5.66 -9.38 1.36
N PRO A 115 6.15 -10.63 1.35
CA PRO A 115 6.08 -11.49 2.52
C PRO A 115 7.07 -11.00 3.60
N LEU A 116 6.63 -10.98 4.86
CA LEU A 116 7.51 -10.76 6.02
C LEU A 116 8.10 -12.08 6.45
N VAL A 117 9.26 -12.41 5.88
CA VAL A 117 10.05 -13.59 6.24
C VAL A 117 11.29 -13.19 7.02
N GLU A 118 11.56 -13.89 8.12
CA GLU A 118 12.82 -13.75 8.83
C GLU A 118 13.93 -14.39 7.99
N ARG A 119 14.80 -13.57 7.41
CA ARG A 119 16.00 -14.06 6.73
C ARG A 119 17.13 -14.09 7.76
N GLU A 120 17.52 -15.28 8.20
CA GLU A 120 18.78 -15.44 8.91
C GLU A 120 19.93 -15.09 7.96
N GLN A 121 20.56 -13.93 8.17
CA GLN A 121 21.82 -13.62 7.49
C GLN A 121 22.93 -14.42 8.17
N HIS A 122 23.30 -15.55 7.58
CA HIS A 122 24.57 -16.18 7.92
C HIS A 122 25.69 -15.33 7.30
N GLU A 123 26.37 -14.54 8.12
CA GLU A 123 27.65 -13.94 7.73
C GLU A 123 28.59 -15.08 7.30
N ARG A 124 28.95 -15.11 6.02
CA ARG A 124 30.03 -15.99 5.55
C ARG A 124 31.34 -15.38 6.07
N TYR A 125 31.89 -16.00 7.12
CA TYR A 125 33.24 -15.76 7.62
C TYR A 125 34.31 -16.07 6.59
#